data_AF-A0AAN9VBA1-F1
#
_entry.id   AF-A0AAN9VBA1-F1
#
_cell.length_a   1.000
_cell.length_b   1.000
_cell.length_c   1.000
_cell.angle_alpha   90.00
_cell.angle_beta   90.00
_cell.angle_gamma   90.00
#
_symmetry.space_group_name_H-M   'P 1'
#
loop_
_entity.id
_entity.type
_entity.pdbx_description
1 polymer ?
#
loop_
_entity_poly.entity_id
_entity_poly.type
_entity_poly.pdbx_seq_one_letter_code
_entity_poly.pdbx_strand_id
1 'polypeptide(L)'
;MTNKSWVCKFEKPETSPNSLEPSTTVLSPYLKFGCLSARTFYYKLKEVIGSSAHTKPPVSLIGQLMWRDFYYTVGCITPNFDKMKGNPVCCQVPWDTNEQYLEAWTLAKTGYPFIDAIMTQLRQEGWIHHLARHAVACFLTRGDLWISWEEGQKVFEELLLDADWSLNAGNWMWLSASAFFHQFFRVYSPVAFGKKTDKTGDYIRKYVPQLRKFPPEYIYEPWNAPLSVQRQAQCIIGVDYPKRIVIHEDVYKKNIKRMSEAYKNNKSGQESSKRENAPTSKNAKKARKK
;
A
#
# COMPACT_ATOMS: atom_id res chain seq x y z
N MET A 1 -0.43 -4.42 -30.91
CA MET A 1 0.12 -4.14 -29.56
C MET A 1 1.55 -3.65 -29.72
N THR A 2 1.80 -2.38 -29.41
CA THR A 2 2.93 -1.63 -29.99
C THR A 2 4.29 -1.91 -29.32
N ASN A 3 4.38 -2.74 -28.28
CA ASN A 3 5.69 -3.11 -27.72
C ASN A 3 5.71 -4.52 -27.07
N LYS A 4 5.83 -5.57 -27.90
CA LYS A 4 6.04 -6.96 -27.43
C LYS A 4 7.24 -7.08 -26.49
N SER A 5 8.31 -6.33 -26.75
CA SER A 5 9.52 -6.34 -25.92
C SER A 5 9.22 -5.90 -24.48
N TRP A 6 8.45 -4.82 -24.32
CA TRP A 6 8.00 -4.35 -22.99
C TRP A 6 7.14 -5.40 -22.27
N VAL A 7 6.19 -6.03 -22.96
CA VAL A 7 5.35 -7.10 -22.37
C VAL A 7 6.20 -8.27 -21.87
N CYS A 8 7.16 -8.73 -22.67
CA CYS A 8 8.02 -9.87 -22.30
C CYS A 8 9.00 -9.53 -21.16
N LYS A 9 9.47 -8.28 -21.07
CA LYS A 9 10.44 -7.82 -20.07
C LYS A 9 9.79 -7.18 -18.84
N PHE A 10 8.47 -7.10 -18.77
CA PHE A 10 7.78 -6.41 -17.69
C PHE A 10 8.10 -7.06 -16.34
N GLU A 11 8.56 -6.25 -15.38
CA GLU A 11 8.70 -6.64 -13.99
C GLU A 11 8.07 -5.57 -13.11
N LYS A 12 7.03 -5.94 -12.35
CA LYS A 12 6.30 -4.99 -11.50
C LYS A 12 7.20 -4.19 -10.55
N PRO A 13 8.20 -4.78 -9.86
CA PRO A 13 9.07 -4.02 -8.96
C PRO A 13 9.90 -2.93 -9.65
N GLU A 14 10.17 -3.06 -10.95
CA GLU A 14 11.00 -2.13 -11.74
C GLU A 14 10.18 -0.97 -12.33
N THR A 15 8.87 -0.93 -12.10
CA THR A 15 7.99 0.14 -12.61
C THR A 15 7.95 1.34 -11.65
N SER A 16 7.95 2.55 -12.22
CA SER A 16 8.08 3.78 -11.43
C SER A 16 6.77 4.20 -10.75
N PRO A 17 6.75 4.51 -9.44
CA PRO A 17 5.59 5.06 -8.74
C PRO A 17 5.24 6.51 -9.07
N ASN A 18 6.18 7.25 -9.65
CA ASN A 18 6.14 8.70 -9.78
C ASN A 18 6.65 9.18 -11.14
N SER A 19 6.54 8.32 -12.17
CA SER A 19 6.57 8.81 -13.54
C SER A 19 5.30 9.63 -13.80
N LEU A 20 5.44 10.75 -14.52
CA LEU A 20 4.30 11.63 -14.81
C LEU A 20 3.23 10.94 -15.67
N GLU A 21 3.69 10.07 -16.57
CA GLU A 21 2.85 9.12 -17.28
C GLU A 21 2.87 7.75 -16.59
N PRO A 22 1.77 6.98 -16.63
CA PRO A 22 1.72 5.67 -15.99
C PRO A 22 2.79 4.71 -16.52
N SER A 23 3.56 4.11 -15.60
CA SER A 23 4.58 3.10 -15.90
C SER A 23 4.01 1.67 -16.06
N THR A 24 2.69 1.51 -15.89
CA THR A 24 1.96 0.25 -16.02
C THR A 24 0.73 0.44 -16.91
N THR A 25 -0.04 -0.61 -17.15
CA THR A 25 -1.11 -0.60 -18.17
C THR A 25 -2.34 0.23 -17.82
N VAL A 26 -2.56 0.57 -16.54
CA VAL A 26 -3.78 1.25 -16.04
C VAL A 26 -5.08 0.53 -16.47
N LEU A 27 -5.01 -0.79 -16.69
CA LEU A 27 -6.18 -1.59 -17.06
C LEU A 27 -7.05 -1.97 -15.86
N SER A 28 -6.64 -1.64 -14.63
CA SER A 28 -7.33 -2.03 -13.41
C SER A 28 -8.78 -1.53 -13.32
N PRO A 29 -9.14 -0.28 -13.69
CA PRO A 29 -10.55 0.15 -13.67
C PRO A 29 -11.41 -0.66 -14.66
N TYR A 30 -10.87 -0.92 -15.85
CA TYR A 30 -11.56 -1.71 -16.88
C TYR A 30 -11.78 -3.16 -16.46
N LEU A 31 -10.80 -3.76 -15.79
CA LEU A 31 -10.91 -5.12 -15.23
C LEU A 31 -11.92 -5.15 -14.07
N LYS A 32 -11.92 -4.13 -13.20
CA LYS A 32 -12.83 -4.01 -12.07
C LYS A 32 -14.29 -3.98 -12.53
N PHE A 33 -14.62 -3.16 -13.52
CA PHE A 33 -15.99 -3.03 -14.04
C PHE A 33 -16.37 -4.10 -15.08
N GLY A 34 -15.44 -4.98 -15.46
CA GLY A 34 -15.68 -5.98 -16.51
C GLY A 34 -15.72 -5.40 -17.93
N CYS A 35 -15.39 -4.11 -18.13
CA CYS A 35 -15.19 -3.49 -19.44
C CYS A 35 -14.12 -4.21 -20.26
N LEU A 36 -13.13 -4.80 -19.57
CA LEU A 36 -12.16 -5.73 -20.15
C LEU A 36 -12.25 -7.07 -19.44
N SER A 37 -12.45 -8.15 -20.20
CA SER A 37 -12.37 -9.51 -19.66
C SER A 37 -10.94 -9.86 -19.26
N ALA A 38 -10.73 -10.25 -17.99
CA ALA A 38 -9.45 -10.74 -17.49
C ALA A 38 -8.96 -11.98 -18.27
N ARG A 39 -9.88 -12.85 -18.72
CA ARG A 39 -9.58 -14.03 -19.54
C ARG A 39 -9.07 -13.60 -20.92
N THR A 40 -9.73 -12.64 -21.55
CA THR A 40 -9.28 -12.08 -22.83
C THR A 40 -7.89 -11.47 -22.70
N PHE A 41 -7.65 -10.69 -21.64
CA PHE A 41 -6.34 -10.09 -21.41
C PHE A 41 -5.26 -11.16 -21.19
N TYR A 42 -5.54 -12.20 -20.40
CA TYR A 42 -4.64 -13.34 -20.20
C TYR A 42 -4.26 -14.03 -21.53
N TYR A 43 -5.24 -14.41 -22.35
CA TYR A 43 -4.97 -15.09 -23.61
C TYR A 43 -4.23 -14.18 -24.60
N LYS A 44 -4.51 -12.87 -24.60
CA LYS A 44 -3.75 -11.90 -25.41
C LYS A 44 -2.30 -11.75 -24.94
N LEU A 45 -2.03 -11.75 -23.64
CA LEU A 45 -0.65 -11.78 -23.14
C LEU A 45 0.07 -13.05 -23.60
N LYS A 46 -0.59 -14.22 -23.51
CA LYS A 46 -0.04 -15.51 -23.98
C LYS A 46 0.27 -15.50 -25.48
N GLU A 47 -0.61 -14.93 -26.30
CA GLU A 47 -0.42 -14.77 -27.74
C GLU A 47 0.80 -13.88 -28.06
N VAL A 48 0.90 -12.71 -27.42
CA VAL A 48 2.01 -11.77 -27.61
C VAL A 48 3.34 -12.38 -27.21
N ILE A 49 3.36 -13.05 -26.05
CA ILE A 49 4.55 -13.74 -25.53
C ILE A 49 4.97 -14.86 -26.49
N GLY A 50 4.03 -15.70 -26.94
CA GLY A 50 4.31 -16.84 -27.81
C GLY A 50 5.42 -17.73 -27.25
N SER A 51 6.43 -18.01 -28.06
CA SER A 51 7.64 -18.76 -27.68
C SER A 51 8.79 -17.90 -27.14
N SER A 52 8.60 -16.58 -27.04
CA SER A 52 9.67 -15.68 -26.61
C SER A 52 10.03 -15.85 -25.14
N ALA A 53 11.31 -15.66 -24.79
CA ALA A 53 11.73 -15.54 -23.40
C ALA A 53 11.02 -14.34 -22.74
N HIS A 54 10.52 -14.54 -21.52
CA HIS A 54 9.73 -13.55 -20.80
C HIS A 54 9.82 -13.76 -19.30
N THR A 55 9.58 -12.69 -18.55
CA THR A 55 9.49 -12.69 -17.10
C THR A 55 8.33 -13.58 -16.62
N LYS A 56 8.46 -14.13 -15.41
CA LYS A 56 7.48 -15.08 -14.85
C LYS A 56 6.72 -14.46 -13.67
N PRO A 57 5.56 -15.04 -13.27
CA PRO A 57 4.98 -14.72 -11.96
C PRO A 57 6.04 -14.88 -10.86
N PRO A 58 6.06 -14.02 -9.82
CA PRO A 58 5.01 -13.06 -9.45
C PRO A 58 5.16 -11.67 -10.10
N VAL A 59 6.25 -11.38 -10.83
CA VAL A 59 6.59 -10.02 -11.28
C VAL A 59 6.07 -9.68 -12.68
N SER A 60 5.83 -10.67 -13.54
CA SER A 60 5.36 -10.45 -14.92
C SER A 60 3.93 -9.91 -15.00
N LEU A 61 3.51 -9.45 -16.19
CA LEU A 61 2.12 -9.01 -16.43
C LEU A 61 1.10 -10.12 -16.19
N ILE A 62 1.42 -11.36 -16.60
CA ILE A 62 0.59 -12.53 -16.24
C ILE A 62 0.58 -12.71 -14.72
N GLY A 63 1.72 -12.54 -14.06
CA GLY A 63 1.79 -12.54 -12.59
C GLY A 63 0.86 -11.53 -11.94
N GLN A 64 0.65 -10.35 -12.55
CA GLN A 64 -0.29 -9.35 -12.02
C GLN A 64 -1.75 -9.82 -12.09
N LEU A 65 -2.12 -10.57 -13.13
CA LEU A 65 -3.44 -11.23 -13.19
C LEU A 65 -3.56 -12.35 -12.15
N MET A 66 -2.48 -13.11 -11.90
CA MET A 66 -2.48 -14.13 -10.86
C MET A 66 -2.62 -13.53 -9.46
N TRP A 67 -2.07 -12.34 -9.20
CA TRP A 67 -2.30 -11.61 -7.95
C TRP A 67 -3.76 -11.21 -7.78
N ARG A 68 -4.43 -10.79 -8.85
CA ARG A 68 -5.88 -10.55 -8.83
C ARG A 68 -6.61 -11.83 -8.42
N ASP A 69 -6.37 -12.94 -9.10
CA ASP A 69 -7.07 -14.20 -8.81
C ASP A 69 -6.74 -14.76 -7.41
N PHE A 70 -5.52 -14.58 -6.92
CA PHE A 70 -5.13 -14.90 -5.55
C PHE A 70 -6.01 -14.17 -4.54
N TYR A 71 -6.14 -12.84 -4.67
CA TYR A 71 -6.94 -12.05 -3.73
C TYR A 71 -8.44 -12.33 -3.85
N TYR A 72 -8.97 -12.55 -5.07
CA TYR A 72 -10.35 -12.98 -5.24
C TYR A 72 -10.61 -14.33 -4.56
N THR A 73 -9.69 -15.29 -4.71
CA THR A 73 -9.83 -16.64 -4.13
C THR A 73 -9.79 -16.60 -2.61
N VAL A 74 -8.83 -15.88 -2.02
CA VAL A 74 -8.77 -15.78 -0.55
C VAL A 74 -9.91 -14.93 -0.01
N GLY A 75 -10.28 -13.85 -0.71
CA GLY A 75 -11.36 -12.96 -0.32
C GLY A 75 -12.73 -13.64 -0.32
N CYS A 76 -13.03 -14.51 -1.29
CA CYS A 76 -14.34 -15.15 -1.38
C CYS A 76 -14.58 -16.22 -0.31
N ILE A 77 -13.52 -16.83 0.25
CA ILE A 77 -13.63 -17.88 1.28
C ILE A 77 -13.39 -17.38 2.70
N THR A 78 -12.90 -16.15 2.86
CA THR A 78 -12.51 -15.61 4.17
C THR A 78 -13.63 -14.71 4.70
N PRO A 79 -14.32 -15.09 5.80
CA PRO A 79 -15.30 -14.20 6.42
C PRO A 79 -14.62 -12.93 6.93
N ASN A 80 -15.30 -11.79 6.77
CA ASN A 80 -14.80 -10.48 7.19
C ASN A 80 -13.45 -10.09 6.57
N PHE A 81 -13.17 -10.50 5.32
CA PHE A 81 -11.89 -10.25 4.66
C PHE A 81 -11.48 -8.76 4.64
N ASP A 82 -12.46 -7.86 4.63
CA ASP A 82 -12.34 -6.41 4.61
C ASP A 82 -12.29 -5.75 6.00
N LYS A 83 -12.20 -6.55 7.08
CA LYS A 83 -12.10 -6.10 8.47
C LYS A 83 -10.98 -6.84 9.20
N MET A 84 -10.46 -6.24 10.28
CA MET A 84 -9.49 -6.90 11.16
C MET A 84 -10.19 -7.86 12.12
N LYS A 85 -11.24 -7.41 12.81
CA LYS A 85 -11.94 -8.22 13.81
C LYS A 85 -12.74 -9.33 13.14
N GLY A 86 -12.54 -10.57 13.60
CA GLY A 86 -13.27 -11.74 13.08
C GLY A 86 -12.78 -12.22 11.71
N ASN A 87 -11.64 -11.71 11.23
CA ASN A 87 -10.97 -12.17 10.03
C ASN A 87 -9.87 -13.19 10.39
N PRO A 88 -9.99 -14.46 10.01
CA PRO A 88 -9.11 -15.53 10.47
C PRO A 88 -7.67 -15.45 9.92
N VAL A 89 -7.43 -14.69 8.85
CA VAL A 89 -6.07 -14.53 8.28
C VAL A 89 -5.39 -13.24 8.75
N CYS A 90 -6.12 -12.33 9.40
CA CYS A 90 -5.63 -11.01 9.78
C CYS A 90 -5.03 -11.01 11.20
N CYS A 91 -3.78 -10.58 11.30
CA CYS A 91 -3.13 -10.26 12.57
C CYS A 91 -3.89 -9.14 13.28
N GLN A 92 -4.22 -9.35 14.56
CA GLN A 92 -4.90 -8.38 15.39
C GLN A 92 -3.88 -7.37 15.92
N VAL A 93 -3.86 -6.17 15.34
CA VAL A 93 -2.92 -5.11 15.71
C VAL A 93 -3.69 -4.00 16.43
N PRO A 94 -3.23 -3.52 17.60
CA PRO A 94 -3.88 -2.43 18.32
C PRO A 94 -3.56 -1.09 17.66
N TRP A 95 -4.22 -0.80 16.53
CA TRP A 95 -4.12 0.47 15.83
C TRP A 95 -4.68 1.62 16.67
N ASP A 96 -4.10 2.81 16.53
CA ASP A 96 -4.54 4.01 17.25
C ASP A 96 -5.71 4.67 16.51
N THR A 97 -6.53 5.40 17.27
CA THR A 97 -7.49 6.36 16.70
C THR A 97 -6.86 7.74 16.79
N ASN A 98 -6.64 8.38 15.65
CA ASN A 98 -6.13 9.74 15.57
C ASN A 98 -6.74 10.44 14.35
N GLU A 99 -7.86 11.12 14.58
CA GLU A 99 -8.64 11.78 13.53
C GLU A 99 -7.84 12.87 12.81
N GLN A 100 -7.03 13.64 13.54
CA GLN A 100 -6.20 14.69 12.95
C GLN A 100 -5.17 14.13 11.96
N TYR A 101 -4.52 13.01 12.30
CA TYR A 101 -3.54 12.38 11.41
C TYR A 101 -4.22 11.70 10.22
N LEU A 102 -5.38 11.07 10.45
CA LEU A 102 -6.17 10.49 9.36
C LEU A 102 -6.63 11.57 8.38
N GLU A 103 -7.15 12.69 8.87
CA GLU A 103 -7.57 13.82 8.05
C GLU A 103 -6.39 14.41 7.27
N ALA A 104 -5.25 14.63 7.94
CA ALA A 104 -4.05 15.13 7.27
C ALA A 104 -3.57 14.19 6.14
N TRP A 105 -3.58 12.87 6.36
CA TRP A 105 -3.25 11.90 5.31
C TRP A 105 -4.28 11.90 4.19
N THR A 106 -5.58 11.89 4.53
CA THR A 106 -6.69 11.87 3.57
C THR A 106 -6.67 13.10 2.68
N LEU A 107 -6.42 14.28 3.25
CA LEU A 107 -6.45 15.57 2.56
C LEU A 107 -5.09 16.00 1.96
N ALA A 108 -4.09 15.12 1.93
CA ALA A 108 -2.76 15.42 1.41
C ALA A 108 -2.08 16.63 2.11
N LYS A 109 -2.14 16.65 3.45
CA LYS A 109 -1.56 17.68 4.32
C LYS A 109 -0.63 17.07 5.38
N THR A 110 0.04 15.97 5.07
CA THR A 110 0.96 15.30 5.99
C THR A 110 2.25 16.07 6.19
N GLY A 111 2.56 16.99 5.28
CA GLY A 111 3.83 17.71 5.26
C GLY A 111 4.97 16.87 4.67
N TYR A 112 4.71 15.65 4.19
CA TYR A 112 5.64 14.83 3.41
C TYR A 112 5.30 14.92 1.92
N PRO A 113 6.07 15.67 1.11
CA PRO A 113 5.65 16.04 -0.25
C PRO A 113 5.36 14.88 -1.17
N PHE A 114 6.10 13.78 -1.04
CA PHE A 114 5.85 12.58 -1.83
C PHE A 114 4.52 11.91 -1.46
N ILE A 115 4.18 11.84 -0.18
CA ILE A 115 2.90 11.29 0.31
C ILE A 115 1.75 12.21 -0.12
N ASP A 116 1.91 13.52 0.07
CA ASP A 116 0.89 14.51 -0.29
C ASP A 116 0.67 14.58 -1.80
N ALA A 117 1.72 14.44 -2.62
CA ALA A 117 1.61 14.34 -4.08
C ALA A 117 0.78 13.12 -4.50
N ILE A 118 1.04 11.95 -3.92
CA ILE A 118 0.31 10.71 -4.24
C ILE A 118 -1.16 10.83 -3.84
N MET A 119 -1.44 11.31 -2.62
CA MET A 119 -2.83 11.47 -2.16
C MET A 119 -3.58 12.52 -2.96
N THR A 120 -2.89 13.56 -3.44
CA THR A 120 -3.47 14.55 -4.37
C THR A 120 -3.76 13.92 -5.74
N GLN A 121 -2.85 13.14 -6.32
CA GLN A 121 -3.10 12.42 -7.57
C GLN A 121 -4.31 11.49 -7.43
N LEU A 122 -4.36 10.71 -6.34
CA LEU A 122 -5.47 9.79 -6.08
C LEU A 122 -6.81 10.52 -6.09
N ARG A 123 -6.89 11.66 -5.42
CA ARG A 123 -8.13 12.45 -5.35
C ARG A 123 -8.52 13.09 -6.68
N GLN A 124 -7.55 13.55 -7.47
CA GLN A 124 -7.80 14.26 -8.73
C GLN A 124 -8.08 13.32 -9.91
N GLU A 125 -7.38 12.18 -9.96
CA GLU A 125 -7.33 11.31 -11.14
C GLU A 125 -7.93 9.91 -10.85
N GLY A 126 -8.17 9.58 -9.59
CA GLY A 126 -8.77 8.31 -9.18
C GLY A 126 -7.91 7.07 -9.45
N TRP A 127 -6.65 7.25 -9.81
CA TRP A 127 -5.69 6.16 -9.97
C TRP A 127 -4.29 6.60 -9.56
N ILE A 128 -3.61 5.73 -8.82
CA ILE A 128 -2.19 5.87 -8.49
C ILE A 128 -1.48 4.54 -8.68
N HIS A 129 -0.20 4.62 -9.04
CA HIS A 129 0.65 3.45 -9.26
C HIS A 129 0.71 2.54 -8.02
N HIS A 130 0.88 1.23 -8.21
CA HIS A 130 0.93 0.26 -7.12
C HIS A 130 1.97 0.58 -6.04
N LEU A 131 3.19 0.97 -6.44
CA LEU A 131 4.22 1.36 -5.48
C LEU A 131 3.96 2.73 -4.83
N ALA A 132 3.13 3.59 -5.44
CA ALA A 132 2.63 4.80 -4.80
C ALA A 132 1.59 4.44 -3.71
N ARG A 133 0.69 3.47 -3.99
CA ARG A 133 -0.20 2.88 -2.98
C ARG A 133 0.59 2.30 -1.81
N HIS A 134 1.70 1.59 -2.09
CA HIS A 134 2.58 1.06 -1.05
C HIS A 134 3.12 2.15 -0.12
N ALA A 135 3.58 3.27 -0.68
CA ALA A 135 4.13 4.37 0.10
C ALA A 135 3.09 4.95 1.06
N VAL A 136 1.91 5.32 0.56
CA VAL A 136 0.88 5.97 1.38
C VAL A 136 0.20 5.00 2.35
N ALA A 137 0.03 3.73 1.98
CA ALA A 137 -0.53 2.71 2.87
C ALA A 137 0.44 2.33 4.00
N CYS A 138 1.74 2.20 3.68
CA CYS A 138 2.76 1.99 4.69
C CYS A 138 2.82 3.20 5.64
N PHE A 139 2.80 4.42 5.11
CA PHE A 139 2.83 5.65 5.91
C PHE A 139 1.64 5.71 6.89
N LEU A 140 0.41 5.50 6.40
CA LEU A 140 -0.78 5.52 7.25
C LEU A 140 -0.74 4.47 8.37
N THR A 141 -0.26 3.26 8.06
CA THR A 141 -0.37 2.10 8.96
C THR A 141 0.91 1.92 9.79
N ARG A 142 1.65 0.83 9.55
CA ARG A 142 2.80 0.41 10.35
C ARG A 142 4.05 1.27 10.18
N GLY A 143 4.10 2.12 9.16
CA GLY A 143 5.25 2.98 8.87
C GLY A 143 5.30 4.14 9.83
N ASP A 144 4.25 4.97 9.84
CA ASP A 144 4.34 6.29 10.45
C ASP A 144 3.19 6.57 11.41
N LEU A 145 1.94 6.59 10.92
CA LEU A 145 0.81 7.14 11.67
C LEU A 145 0.14 6.15 12.63
N TRP A 146 0.40 4.85 12.47
CA TRP A 146 -0.20 3.78 13.28
C TRP A 146 -1.74 3.75 13.27
N ILE A 147 -2.34 4.19 12.17
CA ILE A 147 -3.79 4.14 11.95
C ILE A 147 -4.18 2.82 11.29
N SER A 148 -5.40 2.35 11.56
CA SER A 148 -5.90 1.11 10.98
C SER A 148 -5.92 1.14 9.46
N TRP A 149 -5.53 0.02 8.84
CA TRP A 149 -5.64 -0.18 7.41
C TRP A 149 -7.09 -0.13 6.92
N GLU A 150 -8.07 -0.36 7.79
CA GLU A 150 -9.50 -0.22 7.48
C GLU A 150 -9.87 1.24 7.16
N GLU A 151 -9.25 2.22 7.80
CA GLU A 151 -9.50 3.64 7.48
C GLU A 151 -8.90 4.03 6.13
N GLY A 152 -7.69 3.53 5.85
CA GLY A 152 -7.08 3.69 4.53
C GLY A 152 -7.89 3.02 3.42
N GLN A 153 -8.44 1.83 3.70
CA GLN A 153 -9.32 1.11 2.79
C GLN A 153 -10.54 1.92 2.40
N LYS A 154 -11.22 2.57 3.36
CA LYS A 154 -12.39 3.43 3.09
C LYS A 154 -12.05 4.59 2.16
N VAL A 155 -10.94 5.29 2.41
CA VAL A 155 -10.50 6.40 1.55
C VAL A 155 -10.17 5.90 0.13
N PHE A 156 -9.51 4.75 0.02
CA PHE A 156 -9.22 4.15 -1.28
C PHE A 156 -10.48 3.67 -2.00
N GLU A 157 -11.45 3.14 -1.28
CA GLU A 157 -12.74 2.72 -1.83
C GLU A 157 -13.54 3.90 -2.39
N GLU A 158 -13.48 5.07 -1.72
CA GLU A 158 -14.12 6.29 -2.20
C GLU A 158 -13.43 6.86 -3.46
N LEU A 159 -12.09 6.88 -3.49
CA LEU A 159 -11.34 7.63 -4.49
C LEU A 159 -10.89 6.80 -5.71
N LEU A 160 -10.71 5.48 -5.58
CA LEU A 160 -10.17 4.67 -6.67
C LEU A 160 -11.22 4.36 -7.75
N LEU A 161 -10.89 4.66 -9.00
CA LEU A 161 -11.62 4.16 -10.18
C LEU A 161 -11.59 2.63 -10.26
N ASP A 162 -10.56 2.00 -9.68
CA ASP A 162 -10.39 0.56 -9.59
C ASP A 162 -10.68 -0.01 -8.20
N ALA A 163 -11.51 0.66 -7.39
CA ALA A 163 -11.96 0.17 -6.10
C ALA A 163 -12.59 -1.24 -6.22
N ASP A 164 -11.88 -2.25 -5.74
CA ASP A 164 -12.27 -3.66 -5.80
C ASP A 164 -12.17 -4.25 -4.40
N TRP A 165 -13.27 -4.79 -3.88
CA TRP A 165 -13.37 -5.22 -2.49
C TRP A 165 -12.27 -6.22 -2.09
N SER A 166 -12.03 -7.25 -2.92
CA SER A 166 -11.01 -8.27 -2.61
C SER A 166 -9.60 -7.72 -2.76
N LEU A 167 -9.33 -6.97 -3.82
CA LEU A 167 -7.99 -6.44 -4.07
C LEU A 167 -7.62 -5.35 -3.07
N ASN A 168 -8.56 -4.45 -2.74
CA ASN A 168 -8.34 -3.36 -1.80
C ASN A 168 -8.03 -3.93 -0.41
N ALA A 169 -8.90 -4.79 0.15
CA ALA A 169 -8.69 -5.42 1.45
C ALA A 169 -7.40 -6.24 1.50
N GLY A 170 -7.17 -7.08 0.49
CA GLY A 170 -5.99 -7.93 0.43
C GLY A 170 -4.67 -7.15 0.37
N ASN A 171 -4.62 -6.06 -0.39
CA ASN A 171 -3.42 -5.21 -0.47
C ASN A 171 -3.26 -4.35 0.80
N TRP A 172 -4.33 -3.83 1.39
CA TRP A 172 -4.26 -3.10 2.66
C TRP A 172 -3.69 -3.98 3.78
N MET A 173 -4.18 -5.21 3.92
CA MET A 173 -3.62 -6.17 4.86
C MET A 173 -2.16 -6.54 4.57
N TRP A 174 -1.76 -6.62 3.29
CA TRP A 174 -0.36 -6.83 2.93
C TRP A 174 0.52 -5.67 3.40
N LEU A 175 0.11 -4.43 3.12
CA LEU A 175 0.94 -3.26 3.37
C LEU A 175 1.03 -2.90 4.85
N SER A 176 -0.05 -3.13 5.60
CA SER A 176 -0.04 -3.04 7.08
C SER A 176 0.72 -4.19 7.75
N ALA A 177 1.15 -5.19 6.97
CA ALA A 177 1.69 -6.46 7.46
C ALA A 177 0.73 -7.16 8.43
N SER A 178 -0.57 -7.06 8.15
CA SER A 178 -1.62 -7.77 8.87
C SER A 178 -1.87 -9.18 8.31
N ALA A 179 -1.66 -9.40 7.00
CA ALA A 179 -1.72 -10.73 6.38
C ALA A 179 -0.80 -10.81 5.15
N PHE A 180 -0.45 -12.03 4.73
CA PHE A 180 0.35 -12.37 3.53
C PHE A 180 1.82 -11.92 3.55
N PHE A 181 2.09 -10.69 3.95
CA PHE A 181 3.42 -10.14 4.14
C PHE A 181 3.70 -9.93 5.63
N HIS A 182 4.82 -10.47 6.10
CA HIS A 182 5.16 -10.50 7.52
C HIS A 182 6.51 -9.84 7.85
N GLN A 183 7.24 -9.34 6.85
CA GLN A 183 8.53 -8.68 7.05
C GLN A 183 8.34 -7.20 7.39
N PHE A 184 7.61 -6.92 8.48
CA PHE A 184 7.23 -5.56 8.91
C PHE A 184 8.42 -4.61 9.18
N PHE A 185 9.63 -5.15 9.32
CA PHE A 185 10.87 -4.36 9.42
C PHE A 185 11.27 -3.66 8.11
N ARG A 186 10.70 -4.05 6.95
CA ARG A 186 10.88 -3.35 5.68
C ARG A 186 9.87 -2.21 5.57
N VAL A 187 10.29 -0.99 5.94
CA VAL A 187 9.43 0.21 5.93
C VAL A 187 9.79 1.10 4.74
N TYR A 188 8.78 1.63 4.04
CA TYR A 188 8.98 2.61 2.97
C TYR A 188 9.29 3.98 3.58
N SER A 189 10.40 4.60 3.18
CA SER A 189 10.71 5.97 3.60
C SER A 189 9.88 6.97 2.77
N PRO A 190 9.12 7.87 3.39
CA PRO A 190 8.34 8.91 2.69
C PRO A 190 9.23 9.97 2.02
N VAL A 191 10.54 9.96 2.30
CA VAL A 191 11.55 10.85 1.68
C VAL A 191 12.35 10.11 0.62
N ALA A 192 12.97 8.99 0.99
CA ALA A 192 13.97 8.35 0.12
C ALA A 192 13.37 7.50 -1.01
N PHE A 193 12.13 7.02 -0.87
CA PHE A 193 11.57 6.08 -1.84
C PHE A 193 11.31 6.72 -3.21
N GLY A 194 10.66 7.88 -3.25
CA GLY A 194 10.38 8.59 -4.51
C GLY A 194 11.65 9.08 -5.21
N LYS A 195 12.69 9.48 -4.46
CA LYS A 195 13.99 9.91 -5.00
C LYS A 195 14.69 8.87 -5.88
N LYS A 196 14.36 7.58 -5.72
CA LYS A 196 14.96 6.49 -6.51
C LYS A 196 14.62 6.60 -8.00
N THR A 197 13.41 7.07 -8.31
CA THR A 197 12.87 7.10 -9.67
C THR A 197 12.54 8.51 -10.18
N ASP A 198 12.46 9.50 -9.27
CA ASP A 198 12.29 10.92 -9.61
C ASP A 198 13.21 11.78 -8.73
N LYS A 199 14.43 12.04 -9.19
CA LYS A 199 15.44 12.80 -8.45
C LYS A 199 15.16 14.31 -8.41
N THR A 200 14.48 14.83 -9.43
CA THR A 200 14.15 16.26 -9.60
C THR A 200 12.88 16.66 -8.84
N GLY A 201 12.05 15.67 -8.50
CA GLY A 201 10.78 15.82 -7.81
C GLY A 201 9.69 16.34 -8.74
N ASP A 202 9.76 16.06 -10.04
CA ASP A 202 8.81 16.57 -11.04
C ASP A 202 7.37 16.12 -10.74
N TYR A 203 7.21 14.91 -10.20
CA TYR A 203 5.91 14.41 -9.73
C TYR A 203 5.36 15.26 -8.58
N ILE A 204 6.22 15.61 -7.61
CA ILE A 204 5.85 16.50 -6.51
C ILE A 204 5.50 17.90 -7.03
N ARG A 205 6.26 18.44 -7.99
CA ARG A 205 5.98 19.78 -8.58
C ARG A 205 4.63 19.84 -9.31
N LYS A 206 4.19 18.71 -9.89
CA LYS A 206 2.89 18.58 -10.57
C LYS A 206 1.75 18.61 -9.54
N TYR A 207 1.80 17.73 -8.54
CA TYR A 207 0.67 17.51 -7.62
C TYR A 207 0.71 18.37 -6.35
N VAL A 208 1.85 18.94 -6.00
CA VAL A 208 2.04 19.86 -4.85
C VAL A 208 2.60 21.18 -5.39
N PRO A 209 1.79 21.97 -6.13
CA PRO A 209 2.28 23.13 -6.87
C PRO A 209 2.88 24.23 -5.99
N GLN A 210 2.52 24.30 -4.70
CA GLN A 210 3.15 25.18 -3.73
C GLN A 210 4.66 24.92 -3.58
N LEU A 211 5.12 23.68 -3.79
CA LEU A 211 6.54 23.31 -3.76
C LEU A 211 7.21 23.36 -5.14
N ARG A 212 6.52 23.85 -6.18
CA ARG A 212 7.02 23.82 -7.57
C ARG A 212 8.37 24.51 -7.76
N LYS A 213 8.72 25.50 -6.95
CA LYS A 213 9.99 26.25 -7.04
C LYS A 213 11.06 25.77 -6.05
N PHE A 214 10.78 24.75 -5.23
CA PHE A 214 11.79 24.22 -4.31
C PHE A 214 12.96 23.58 -5.07
N PRO A 215 14.21 23.80 -4.68
CA PRO A 215 15.34 23.06 -5.24
C PRO A 215 15.17 21.54 -5.06
N PRO A 216 15.63 20.70 -6.02
CA PRO A 216 15.56 19.24 -5.90
C PRO A 216 16.16 18.68 -4.61
N GLU A 217 17.17 19.35 -4.05
CA GLU A 217 17.80 19.00 -2.77
C GLU A 217 16.79 18.94 -1.61
N TYR A 218 15.82 19.86 -1.58
CA TYR A 218 14.88 20.02 -0.48
C TYR A 218 13.45 19.55 -0.81
N ILE A 219 13.12 19.27 -2.07
CA ILE A 219 11.72 19.05 -2.48
C ILE A 219 11.04 17.86 -1.78
N TYR A 220 11.80 16.85 -1.35
CA TYR A 220 11.28 15.69 -0.61
C TYR A 220 11.28 15.89 0.91
N GLU A 221 12.01 16.89 1.41
CA GLU A 221 12.23 17.16 2.84
C GLU A 221 12.32 18.68 3.09
N PRO A 222 11.27 19.44 2.75
CA PRO A 222 11.36 20.90 2.66
C PRO A 222 11.57 21.59 4.01
N TRP A 223 11.32 20.88 5.12
CA TRP A 223 11.65 21.33 6.47
C TRP A 223 13.16 21.52 6.71
N ASN A 224 14.02 20.92 5.88
CA ASN A 224 15.47 21.11 5.93
C ASN A 224 15.94 22.34 5.13
N ALA A 225 15.06 22.98 4.33
CA ALA A 225 15.42 24.16 3.56
C ALA A 225 15.61 25.39 4.48
N PRO A 226 16.72 26.14 4.36
CA PRO A 226 16.88 27.41 5.06
C PRO A 226 15.74 28.39 4.71
N LEU A 227 15.41 29.30 5.62
CA LEU A 227 14.33 30.26 5.41
C LEU A 227 14.55 31.15 4.17
N SER A 228 15.80 31.45 3.82
CA SER A 228 16.15 32.15 2.58
C SER A 228 15.73 31.37 1.32
N VAL A 229 15.96 30.06 1.30
CA VAL A 229 15.54 29.16 0.21
C VAL A 229 14.01 29.09 0.14
N GLN A 230 13.32 28.96 1.29
CA GLN A 230 11.86 28.94 1.33
C GLN A 230 11.25 30.24 0.78
N ARG A 231 11.81 31.40 1.15
CA ARG A 231 11.41 32.71 0.61
C ARG A 231 11.65 32.81 -0.90
N GLN A 232 12.81 32.35 -1.38
CA GLN A 232 13.13 32.34 -2.82
C GLN A 232 12.19 31.42 -3.61
N ALA A 233 11.84 30.26 -3.03
CA ALA A 233 10.86 29.34 -3.61
C ALA A 233 9.41 29.84 -3.47
N GLN A 234 9.17 30.94 -2.75
CA GLN A 234 7.85 31.51 -2.48
C GLN A 234 6.90 30.52 -1.80
N CYS A 235 7.42 29.70 -0.89
CA CYS A 235 6.62 28.80 -0.08
C CYS A 235 7.31 28.57 1.28
N ILE A 236 6.73 29.13 2.33
CA ILE A 236 7.16 29.03 3.72
C ILE A 236 6.51 27.81 4.38
N ILE A 237 7.34 26.92 4.90
CA ILE A 237 6.89 25.69 5.57
C ILE A 237 6.26 26.05 6.92
N GLY A 238 5.03 25.58 7.13
CA GLY A 238 4.13 25.95 8.23
C GLY A 238 3.16 27.08 7.92
N VAL A 239 3.25 27.70 6.74
CA VAL A 239 2.31 28.75 6.28
C VAL A 239 1.68 28.33 4.96
N ASP A 240 2.49 28.18 3.91
CA ASP A 240 2.04 27.86 2.54
C ASP A 240 1.95 26.35 2.29
N TYR A 241 2.76 25.58 3.02
CA TYR A 241 2.76 24.11 3.01
C TYR A 241 2.93 23.61 4.45
N PRO A 242 2.18 22.58 4.91
CA PRO A 242 2.22 22.15 6.30
C PRO A 242 3.62 21.66 6.74
N LYS A 243 3.90 21.80 8.04
CA LYS A 243 5.03 21.07 8.65
C LYS A 243 4.70 19.58 8.65
N ARG A 244 5.74 18.73 8.60
CA ARG A 244 5.55 17.28 8.76
C ARG A 244 4.83 16.95 10.06
N ILE A 245 3.76 16.16 9.98
CA ILE A 245 2.90 15.82 11.13
C ILE A 245 3.55 14.84 12.10
N VAL A 246 4.58 14.12 11.65
CA VAL A 246 5.39 13.20 12.46
C VAL A 246 6.85 13.27 12.00
N ILE A 247 7.76 12.75 12.82
CA ILE A 247 9.17 12.55 12.46
C ILE A 247 9.35 11.08 12.13
N HIS A 248 9.33 10.73 10.84
CA HIS A 248 9.49 9.37 10.32
C HIS A 248 10.57 8.61 11.08
N GLU A 249 11.77 9.22 11.17
CA GLU A 249 13.00 8.64 11.72
C GLU A 249 12.86 8.09 13.16
N ASP A 250 11.89 8.63 13.90
CA ASP A 250 11.56 8.24 15.27
C ASP A 250 10.39 7.23 15.30
N VAL A 251 9.29 7.56 14.61
CA VAL A 251 8.04 6.80 14.69
C VAL A 251 8.15 5.42 14.04
N TYR A 252 8.88 5.27 12.93
CA TYR A 252 8.96 3.96 12.26
C TYR A 252 9.67 2.92 13.14
N LYS A 253 10.69 3.32 13.90
CA LYS A 253 11.41 2.45 14.84
C LYS A 253 10.52 2.04 16.00
N LYS A 254 9.72 2.97 16.52
CA LYS A 254 8.69 2.68 17.54
C LYS A 254 7.66 1.70 17.00
N ASN A 255 7.15 1.93 15.80
CA ASN A 255 6.12 1.12 15.18
C ASN A 255 6.60 -0.31 14.85
N ILE A 256 7.87 -0.50 14.48
CA ILE A 256 8.47 -1.85 14.36
C ILE A 256 8.39 -2.63 15.68
N LYS A 257 8.64 -1.97 16.83
CA LYS A 257 8.51 -2.61 18.15
C LYS A 257 7.05 -2.98 18.44
N ARG A 258 6.11 -2.06 18.17
CA ARG A 258 4.66 -2.32 18.31
C ARG A 258 4.19 -3.49 17.45
N MET A 259 4.66 -3.59 16.19
CA MET A 259 4.36 -4.73 15.31
C MET A 259 4.91 -6.03 15.88
N SER A 260 6.12 -6.03 16.40
CA SER A 260 6.73 -7.20 17.05
C SER A 260 5.91 -7.69 18.24
N GLU A 261 5.43 -6.76 19.09
CA GLU A 261 4.55 -7.07 20.21
C GLU A 261 3.19 -7.61 19.76
N ALA A 262 2.55 -6.98 18.77
CA ALA A 262 1.30 -7.46 18.19
C ALA A 262 1.43 -8.89 17.66
N TYR A 263 2.51 -9.19 16.92
CA TYR A 263 2.78 -10.53 16.41
C TYR A 263 3.00 -11.56 17.53
N LYS A 264 3.68 -11.19 18.62
CA LYS A 264 3.85 -12.07 19.80
C LYS A 264 2.50 -12.39 20.44
N ASN A 265 1.65 -11.38 20.63
CA ASN A 265 0.34 -11.54 21.25
C ASN A 265 -0.62 -12.40 20.40
N ASN A 266 -0.54 -12.28 19.07
CA ASN A 266 -1.34 -13.13 18.17
C ASN A 266 -0.90 -14.60 18.25
N LYS A 267 0.41 -14.88 18.36
CA LYS A 267 0.91 -16.25 18.53
C LYS A 267 0.46 -16.86 19.87
N SER A 268 0.58 -16.13 20.96
CA SER A 268 0.17 -16.63 22.29
C SER A 268 -1.34 -16.89 22.36
N GLY A 269 -2.17 -16.02 21.77
CA GLY A 269 -3.63 -16.21 21.69
C GLY A 269 -4.05 -17.41 20.83
N GLN A 270 -3.30 -17.72 19.77
CA GLN A 270 -3.52 -18.93 18.97
C GLN A 270 -3.13 -20.20 19.75
N GLU A 271 -2.09 -20.14 20.57
CA GLU A 271 -1.69 -21.28 21.42
C GLU A 271 -2.68 -21.54 22.56
N SER A 272 -3.20 -20.50 23.21
CA SER A 272 -4.20 -20.66 24.28
C SER A 272 -5.51 -21.23 23.76
N SER A 273 -6.04 -20.70 22.65
CA SER A 273 -7.27 -21.20 22.02
C SER A 273 -7.15 -22.65 21.53
N LYS A 274 -5.96 -23.06 21.05
CA LYS A 274 -5.69 -24.48 20.73
C LYS A 274 -5.66 -25.38 21.96
N ARG A 275 -5.18 -24.89 23.11
CA ARG A 275 -5.18 -25.65 24.38
C ARG A 275 -6.58 -25.78 24.97
N GLU A 276 -7.40 -24.73 24.90
CA GLU A 276 -8.79 -24.75 25.39
C GLU A 276 -9.69 -25.66 24.54
N ASN A 277 -9.45 -25.71 23.22
CA ASN A 277 -10.18 -26.57 22.29
C ASN A 277 -9.61 -28.00 22.18
N ALA A 278 -8.56 -28.34 22.93
CA ALA A 278 -8.02 -29.70 22.96
C ALA A 278 -9.00 -30.62 23.71
N PRO A 279 -9.40 -31.78 23.15
CA PRO A 279 -10.31 -32.68 23.82
C PRO A 279 -9.71 -33.15 25.14
N THR A 280 -10.36 -32.81 26.26
CA THR A 280 -9.94 -33.28 27.58
C THR A 280 -10.08 -34.81 27.63
N SER A 281 -9.03 -35.50 28.12
CA SER A 281 -8.92 -36.96 28.21
C SER A 281 -10.02 -37.65 29.04
N LYS A 282 -10.96 -36.89 29.62
CA LYS A 282 -12.12 -37.41 30.34
C LYS A 282 -13.26 -37.92 29.43
N ASN A 283 -13.31 -37.54 28.15
CA ASN A 283 -14.36 -38.04 27.23
C ASN A 283 -13.97 -39.31 26.44
N ALA A 284 -12.70 -39.74 26.48
CA ALA A 284 -12.27 -40.98 25.82
C ALA A 284 -12.64 -42.28 26.57
N LYS A 285 -13.03 -42.19 27.86
CA LYS A 285 -13.43 -43.37 28.66
C LYS A 285 -14.94 -43.66 28.66
N LYS A 286 -15.79 -42.79 28.09
CA LYS A 286 -17.24 -43.05 27.96
C LYS A 286 -17.68 -43.67 26.63
N ALA A 287 -16.81 -43.72 25.62
CA ALA A 287 -17.10 -44.32 24.31
C ALA A 287 -16.65 -45.80 24.17
N ARG A 288 -16.16 -46.43 25.24
CA ARG A 288 -15.76 -47.85 25.27
C ARG A 288 -16.66 -48.75 26.13
N LYS A 289 -17.79 -48.23 26.60
CA LYS A 289 -18.85 -48.99 27.28
C LYS A 289 -20.21 -48.54 26.78
N LYS A 290 -20.50 -48.84 25.51
CA LYS A 290 -21.83 -49.14 24.98
C LYS A 290 -21.64 -50.01 23.75
#